data_AF-A0A3D4PA69-F1
#
_entry.id   AF-A0A3D4PA69-F1
#
_cell.length_a   1.000
_cell.length_b   1.000
_cell.length_c   1.000
_cell.angle_alpha   90.00
_cell.angle_beta   90.00
_cell.angle_gamma   90.00
#
_symmetry.space_group_name_H-M   'P 1'
#
loop_
_entity.id
_entity.type
_entity.pdbx_description
1 polymer ?
#
loop_
_entity_poly.entity_id
_entity_poly.type
_entity_poly.pdbx_seq_one_letter_code
_entity_poly.pdbx_strand_id
1 'polypeptide(L)' 'MTTKVKQVIQSQQVVLSSRPEGKPTSANFKISSEEITPIAEGEFLVKNQWMSVDPYMRGRMKERDSYVPP' A
#
# COMPACT_ATOMS: atom_id res chain seq x y z
N MET A 1 -4.16 -19.13 -28.70
CA MET A 1 -4.06 -18.00 -27.76
C MET A 1 -2.94 -18.31 -26.79
N THR A 2 -1.81 -17.66 -26.96
CA THR A 2 -0.55 -18.02 -26.30
C THR A 2 -0.61 -17.63 -24.83
N THR A 3 -0.60 -18.63 -23.94
CA THR A 3 -0.53 -18.46 -22.49
C THR A 3 0.73 -17.64 -22.15
N LYS A 4 0.55 -16.35 -21.86
CA LYS A 4 1.63 -15.54 -21.30
C LYS A 4 2.00 -16.13 -19.95
N VAL A 5 3.28 -16.44 -19.79
CA VAL A 5 3.90 -16.89 -18.55
C VAL A 5 3.42 -15.99 -17.41
N LYS A 6 2.94 -16.61 -16.32
CA LYS A 6 2.59 -15.98 -15.04
C LYS A 6 3.85 -15.24 -14.55
N GLN A 7 3.95 -13.94 -14.83
CA GLN A 7 5.09 -13.16 -14.36
C GLN A 7 4.84 -12.83 -12.89
N VAL A 8 5.57 -13.52 -12.03
CA VAL A 8 5.63 -13.23 -10.59
C VAL A 8 6.33 -11.89 -10.41
N ILE A 9 5.59 -10.87 -9.95
CA ILE A 9 6.13 -9.54 -9.70
C ILE A 9 6.29 -9.37 -8.20
N GLN A 10 7.50 -9.09 -7.74
CA GLN A 10 7.76 -8.72 -6.35
C GLN A 10 7.59 -7.20 -6.19
N SER A 11 6.72 -6.78 -5.29
CA SER A 11 6.45 -5.38 -4.97
C SER A 11 6.95 -5.05 -3.57
N GLN A 12 7.71 -3.96 -3.45
CA GLN A 12 8.11 -3.43 -2.15
C GLN A 12 7.01 -2.53 -1.60
N GLN A 13 6.68 -2.71 -0.33
CA GLN A 13 5.63 -1.98 0.36
C GLN A 13 6.15 -1.38 1.66
N VAL A 14 5.66 -0.19 2.00
CA VAL A 14 5.85 0.41 3.32
C VAL A 14 4.58 0.16 4.11
N VAL A 15 4.65 -0.79 5.04
CA VAL A 15 3.51 -1.26 5.82
C VAL A 15 3.48 -0.57 7.18
N LEU A 16 2.30 -0.11 7.59
CA LEU A 16 2.06 0.38 8.95
C LEU A 16 2.07 -0.81 9.92
N SER A 17 3.16 -0.98 10.67
CA SER A 17 3.36 -2.09 11.59
C SER A 17 2.79 -1.83 12.98
N SER A 18 2.70 -0.55 13.37
CA SER A 18 2.04 -0.13 14.61
C SER A 18 1.51 1.29 14.46
N ARG A 19 0.44 1.63 15.19
CA ARG A 19 -0.14 2.98 15.15
C ARG A 19 0.73 3.92 16.01
N PRO A 20 1.14 5.09 15.49
CA PRO A 20 1.92 6.03 16.30
C PRO A 20 1.08 6.71 17.39
N GLU A 21 1.59 6.65 18.61
CA GLU A 21 1.20 7.55 19.70
C GLU A 21 2.00 8.85 19.55
N GLY A 22 1.32 9.96 19.23
CA GLY A 22 2.01 11.22 18.91
C GLY A 22 2.62 11.26 17.50
N LYS A 23 3.90 11.61 17.40
CA LYS A 23 4.63 11.77 16.12
C LYS A 23 5.04 10.39 15.57
N PRO A 24 4.81 10.11 14.27
CA PRO A 24 5.29 8.88 13.65
C PRO A 24 6.82 8.74 13.78
N THR A 25 7.25 7.51 14.05
CA THR A 25 8.66 7.10 14.10
C THR A 25 8.91 6.02 13.05
N SER A 26 10.18 5.75 12.73
CA SER A 26 10.55 4.67 11.81
C SER A 26 10.05 3.31 12.30
N ALA A 27 10.01 3.07 13.61
CA ALA A 27 9.53 1.82 14.20
C ALA A 27 8.03 1.54 13.96
N ASN A 28 7.26 2.55 13.55
CA ASN A 28 5.85 2.36 13.18
C ASN A 28 5.70 1.73 11.79
N PHE A 29 6.75 1.66 10.99
CA PHE A 29 6.71 1.19 9.62
C PHE A 29 7.69 0.04 9.38
N LYS A 30 7.37 -0.79 8.40
CA LYS A 30 8.23 -1.87 7.92
C LYS A 30 8.24 -1.90 6.41
N ILE A 31 9.40 -2.14 5.82
CA ILE A 31 9.51 -2.46 4.39
C ILE A 31 9.30 -3.97 4.24
N SER A 32 8.34 -4.37 3.40
CA SER A 32 8.08 -5.78 3.05
C SER A 32 8.11 -5.97 1.53
N SER A 33 8.39 -7.19 1.10
CA SER A 33 8.21 -7.62 -0.29
C SER A 33 6.98 -8.51 -0.36
N GLU A 34 6.11 -8.26 -1.31
CA GLU A 34 4.92 -9.08 -1.57
C GLU A 34 4.89 -9.51 -3.03
N GLU A 35 4.45 -10.75 -3.26
CA GLU A 35 4.17 -11.25 -4.60
C GLU A 35 2.83 -10.71 -5.09
N ILE A 36 2.85 -10.02 -6.24
CA ILE A 36 1.64 -9.56 -6.90
C ILE A 36 1.04 -10.72 -7.69
N THR A 37 -0.18 -11.09 -7.32
CA THR A 37 -0.98 -12.06 -8.04
C THR A 37 -1.46 -11.51 -9.38
N PRO A 38 -1.80 -12.37 -10.36
CA PRO A 38 -2.35 -11.91 -11.64
C PRO A 38 -3.63 -11.09 -11.43
N ILE A 39 -3.74 -9.98 -12.16
CA ILE A 39 -4.93 -9.12 -12.15
C ILE A 39 -6.17 -9.84 -12.70
N ALA A 40 -7.34 -9.50 -12.16
CA ALA A 40 -8.63 -9.95 -12.66
C ALA A 40 -9.12 -9.12 -13.86
N GLU A 41 -10.22 -9.55 -14.48
CA GLU A 41 -10.87 -8.77 -15.54
C GLU A 41 -11.35 -7.42 -15.00
N GLY A 42 -11.06 -6.34 -15.74
CA GLY A 42 -11.39 -4.97 -15.34
C GLY A 42 -10.37 -4.30 -14.41
N GLU A 43 -9.33 -5.02 -13.95
CA GLU A 43 -8.24 -4.46 -13.17
C GLU A 43 -7.05 -4.04 -14.05
N PHE A 44 -6.17 -3.22 -13.49
CA PHE A 44 -4.90 -2.86 -14.11
C PHE A 44 -3.78 -2.84 -13.06
N LEU A 45 -2.57 -3.18 -13.49
CA LEU A 45 -1.39 -3.15 -12.65
C LEU A 45 -0.62 -1.84 -12.87
N VAL A 46 -0.35 -1.11 -11.79
CA VAL A 46 0.41 0.15 -11.81
C VAL A 46 1.78 -0.05 -11.18
N LYS A 47 2.82 0.45 -11.86
CA LYS A 47 4.15 0.64 -11.26
C LYS A 47 4.26 2.08 -10.75
N ASN A 48 4.06 2.28 -9.45
CA ASN A 48 4.18 3.59 -8.81
C ASN A 48 5.62 4.12 -8.97
N GLN A 49 5.77 5.34 -9.48
CA GLN A 49 7.07 6.01 -9.62
C GLN A 49 7.36 6.98 -8.47
N TRP A 50 6.30 7.59 -7.93
CA TRP A 50 6.37 8.61 -6.90
C TRP A 50 5.25 8.39 -5.88
N MET A 51 5.45 8.89 -4.67
CA MET A 51 4.47 8.88 -3.60
C MET A 51 4.41 10.28 -2.98
N SER A 52 3.22 10.88 -2.93
CA SER A 52 3.00 12.11 -2.17
C SER A 52 3.09 11.81 -0.68
N VAL A 53 3.62 12.74 0.11
CA VAL A 53 3.66 12.65 1.58
C VAL A 53 3.00 13.90 2.13
N ASP A 54 1.77 13.73 2.62
CA ASP A 54 0.91 14.86 2.98
C ASP A 54 0.54 14.84 4.47
N PRO A 55 0.38 16.00 5.13
CA PRO A 55 0.00 16.07 6.55
C PRO A 55 -1.26 15.28 6.92
N TYR A 56 -2.24 15.17 6.00
CA TYR A 56 -3.49 14.44 6.25
C TYR A 56 -3.26 12.94 6.51
N MET A 57 -2.16 12.35 6.01
CA MET A 57 -1.84 10.93 6.18
C MET A 57 -1.77 10.54 7.65
N ARG A 58 -1.27 11.45 8.52
CA ARG A 58 -1.23 11.24 9.98
C ARG A 58 -2.61 10.92 10.55
N GLY A 59 -3.66 11.56 10.02
CA GLY A 59 -5.04 11.35 10.45
C GLY A 59 -5.59 9.97 10.07
N ARG A 60 -5.05 9.32 9.03
CA ARG A 60 -5.45 7.97 8.58
C ARG A 60 -4.74 6.85 9.35
N MET A 61 -3.68 7.16 10.09
CA MET A 61 -2.96 6.19 10.93
C MET A 61 -3.65 5.95 12.28
N LYS A 62 -4.66 6.76 12.64
CA LYS A 62 -5.46 6.58 13.86
C LYS A 62 -6.53 5.51 13.64
N GLU A 63 -6.91 4.82 14.71
CA GLU A 63 -8.08 3.96 14.73
C GLU A 63 -9.33 4.84 14.86
N ARG A 64 -9.96 5.12 13.72
CA ARG A 64 -11.23 5.84 13.61
C ARG A 64 -11.87 5.48 12.29
N ASP A 65 -13.19 5.56 12.21
CA ASP A 65 -13.87 5.43 10.94
C ASP A 65 -13.35 6.50 9.97
N SER A 66 -12.70 6.04 8.91
CA SER A 66 -12.10 6.90 7.88
C SER A 66 -13.11 7.26 6.79
N TYR A 67 -14.36 6.82 6.91
CA TYR A 67 -15.38 6.98 5.90
C TYR A 67 -16.40 8.04 6.32
N VAL A 68 -16.52 9.09 5.51
CA VAL A 68 -17.70 9.96 5.49
C VAL A 68 -18.54 9.45 4.32
N PRO A 69 -19.76 8.92 4.54
CA PRO A 69 -20.63 8.51 3.44
C PRO A 69 -20.99 9.71 2.55
N PRO A 70 -21.23 9.47 1.24
CA PRO A 70 -21.64 10.51 0.30
C PRO A 70 -22.98 11.15 0.67
#